data_AF-A0A533WAN1-F1
#
_entry.id   AF-A0A533WAN1-F1
#
_cell.length_a   1.000
_cell.length_b   1.000
_cell.length_c   1.000
_cell.angle_alpha   90.00
_cell.angle_beta   90.00
_cell.angle_gamma   90.00
#
_symmetry.space_group_name_H-M   'P 1'
#
loop_
_entity.id
_entity.type
_entity.pdbx_description
1 polymer ?
#
loop_
_entity_poly.entity_id
_entity_poly.type
_entity_poly.pdbx_seq_one_letter_code
_entity_poly.pdbx_strand_id
1 'polypeptide(L)'
;MNHRTIVAVKAVSVSQIEWDEGGEDWVVWKFPEKNIAWGSKLIVGEYQVAALFTGHGLFSKRLKMHDYFSKPGEYLISPNGIPLLVKAFSEAVSKTHLHCTAIYCSTKEHTYALRIHTGDSFGQAYVHAEADMQCKFKIIEAEKFLKNVVADHKNTSNDKALGYLDKSLGDELFRQHPPYGWEPKQMIPLVEIWQNTGIELLSLKFENYKQFGGGASA
;
A
#
# COMPACT_ATOMS: atom_id res chain seq x y z
N MET A 1 -24.52 52.95 16.38
CA MET A 1 -23.35 52.39 15.67
C MET A 1 -23.63 50.91 15.42
N ASN A 2 -23.86 50.53 14.17
CA ASN A 2 -24.17 49.13 13.79
C ASN A 2 -22.87 48.35 13.60
N HIS A 3 -22.56 47.44 14.52
CA HIS A 3 -21.52 46.44 14.32
C HIS A 3 -22.04 45.36 13.37
N ARG A 4 -21.73 45.49 12.08
CA ARG A 4 -21.82 44.38 11.13
C ARG A 4 -20.62 43.46 11.40
N THR A 5 -20.86 42.35 12.09
CA THR A 5 -19.91 41.24 12.13
C THR A 5 -19.85 40.64 10.72
N ILE A 6 -18.77 40.93 10.00
CA ILE A 6 -18.45 40.23 8.76
C ILE A 6 -18.00 38.83 9.17
N VAL A 7 -18.91 37.86 9.07
CA VAL A 7 -18.56 36.44 9.15
C VAL A 7 -17.77 36.14 7.88
N ALA A 8 -16.45 36.01 8.01
CA ALA A 8 -15.61 35.53 6.93
C ALA A 8 -16.04 34.11 6.59
N VAL A 9 -16.80 33.94 5.50
CA VAL A 9 -17.05 32.64 4.91
C VAL A 9 -15.71 32.15 4.38
N LYS A 10 -15.09 31.21 5.09
CA LYS A 10 -13.88 30.54 4.62
C LYS A 10 -14.23 29.88 3.29
N ALA A 11 -13.72 30.42 2.18
CA ALA A 11 -13.97 29.87 0.85
C ALA A 11 -13.50 28.41 0.88
N VAL A 12 -14.41 27.48 0.56
CA VAL A 12 -14.09 26.07 0.41
C VAL A 12 -13.26 25.96 -0.86
N SER A 13 -11.94 25.77 -0.72
CA SER A 13 -11.05 25.65 -1.86
C SER A 13 -11.24 24.27 -2.49
N VAL A 14 -11.72 24.26 -3.74
CA VAL A 14 -11.75 23.05 -4.56
C VAL A 14 -10.32 22.64 -4.85
N SER A 15 -9.97 21.40 -4.53
CA SER A 15 -8.63 20.85 -4.80
C SER A 15 -8.65 19.93 -6.01
N GLN A 16 -7.55 19.97 -6.77
CA GLN A 16 -7.18 18.89 -7.67
C GLN A 16 -6.41 17.86 -6.84
N ILE A 17 -6.92 16.64 -6.83
CA ILE A 17 -6.30 15.49 -6.16
C ILE A 17 -5.68 14.67 -7.27
N GLU A 18 -4.36 14.67 -7.32
CA GLU A 18 -3.60 13.95 -8.33
C GLU A 18 -2.33 13.42 -7.70
N TRP A 19 -1.85 12.31 -8.23
CA TRP A 19 -0.57 11.75 -7.81
C TRP A 19 0.56 12.67 -8.25
N ASP A 20 1.30 13.21 -7.29
CA ASP A 20 2.45 14.09 -7.52
C ASP A 20 3.57 13.39 -8.35
N GLU A 21 4.17 14.12 -9.29
CA GLU A 21 5.20 13.64 -10.22
C GLU A 21 6.43 13.06 -9.49
N GLY A 22 6.70 13.48 -8.25
CA GLY A 22 7.78 12.91 -7.41
C GLY A 22 7.61 11.44 -7.00
N GLY A 23 6.47 10.82 -7.32
CA GLY A 23 6.14 9.45 -6.92
C GLY A 23 5.90 8.47 -8.07
N GLU A 24 6.35 8.74 -9.30
CA GLU A 24 6.09 7.86 -10.45
C GLU A 24 6.60 6.41 -10.30
N ASP A 25 7.64 6.22 -9.49
CA ASP A 25 8.23 4.90 -9.18
C ASP A 25 7.61 4.27 -7.93
N TRP A 26 6.75 5.00 -7.20
CA TRP A 26 6.13 4.50 -5.99
C TRP A 26 5.02 3.51 -6.32
N VAL A 27 4.91 2.47 -5.49
CA VAL A 27 3.83 1.49 -5.57
C VAL A 27 2.54 2.12 -5.04
N VAL A 28 2.64 2.92 -3.97
CA VAL A 28 1.52 3.54 -3.27
C VAL A 28 1.82 4.99 -2.96
N TRP A 29 0.86 5.87 -3.26
CA TRP A 29 0.91 7.27 -2.87
C TRP A 29 -0.36 7.69 -2.16
N LYS A 30 -0.24 8.49 -1.12
CA LYS A 30 -1.37 8.97 -0.32
C LYS A 30 -1.43 10.47 -0.40
N PHE A 31 -2.60 10.97 -0.80
CA PHE A 31 -2.86 12.40 -0.81
C PHE A 31 -2.73 12.98 0.62
N PRO A 32 -2.01 14.09 0.81
CA PRO A 32 -1.70 14.60 2.14
C PRO A 32 -2.93 15.11 2.89
N GLU A 33 -3.92 15.67 2.19
CA GLU A 33 -5.11 16.26 2.80
C GLU A 33 -6.20 15.23 3.05
N LYS A 34 -6.82 15.31 4.23
CA LYS A 34 -7.92 14.40 4.65
C LYS A 34 -9.31 15.02 4.56
N ASN A 35 -9.39 16.33 4.38
CA ASN A 35 -10.64 17.07 4.28
C ASN A 35 -10.80 17.52 2.83
N ILE A 36 -11.41 16.68 2.02
CA ILE A 36 -11.61 16.94 0.60
C ILE A 36 -12.89 17.74 0.42
N ALA A 37 -12.79 18.93 -0.18
CA ALA A 37 -13.95 19.75 -0.50
C ALA A 37 -14.88 19.04 -1.49
N TRP A 38 -16.19 19.13 -1.28
CA TRP A 38 -17.13 18.72 -2.33
C TRP A 38 -16.90 19.58 -3.59
N GLY A 39 -16.94 18.94 -4.75
CA GLY A 39 -16.60 19.55 -6.04
C GLY A 39 -15.12 19.43 -6.42
N SER A 40 -14.26 18.89 -5.55
CA SER A 40 -12.88 18.54 -5.89
C SER A 40 -12.82 17.53 -7.03
N LYS A 41 -11.73 17.55 -7.79
CA LYS A 41 -11.49 16.58 -8.87
C LYS A 41 -10.41 15.60 -8.45
N LEU A 42 -10.68 14.32 -8.59
CA LEU A 42 -9.71 13.25 -8.48
C LEU A 42 -9.25 12.86 -9.88
N ILE A 43 -7.97 13.03 -10.16
CA ILE A 43 -7.35 12.73 -11.45
C ILE A 43 -6.65 11.37 -11.31
N VAL A 44 -7.00 10.43 -12.18
CA VAL A 44 -6.34 9.12 -12.26
C VAL A 44 -5.59 9.05 -13.59
N GLY A 45 -4.27 8.91 -13.54
CA GLY A 45 -3.41 8.80 -14.71
C GLY A 45 -3.38 7.41 -15.33
N GLU A 46 -2.60 7.26 -16.40
CA GLU A 46 -2.30 5.95 -16.97
C GLU A 46 -1.49 5.10 -15.98
N TYR A 47 -1.78 3.80 -15.94
CA TYR A 47 -1.19 2.85 -15.00
C TYR A 47 -1.39 3.20 -13.51
N GLN A 48 -2.42 3.98 -13.21
CA GLN A 48 -2.82 4.31 -11.86
C GLN A 48 -4.23 3.81 -11.59
N VAL A 49 -4.46 3.48 -10.33
CA VAL A 49 -5.81 3.38 -9.78
C VAL A 49 -5.85 4.22 -8.51
N ALA A 50 -7.04 4.69 -8.14
CA ALA A 50 -7.24 5.42 -6.91
C ALA A 50 -8.39 4.83 -6.10
N ALA A 51 -8.34 5.02 -4.79
CA ALA A 51 -9.44 4.67 -3.90
C ALA A 51 -9.58 5.69 -2.77
N LEU A 52 -10.83 5.85 -2.34
CA LEU A 52 -11.17 6.70 -1.20
C LEU A 52 -11.40 5.83 0.03
N PHE A 53 -10.71 6.19 1.10
CA PHE A 53 -10.77 5.52 2.38
C PHE A 53 -11.28 6.44 3.46
N THR A 54 -12.05 5.88 4.40
CA THR A 54 -12.37 6.55 5.65
C THR A 54 -11.81 5.78 6.83
N GLY A 55 -11.45 6.49 7.89
CA GLY A 55 -11.17 5.88 9.19
C GLY A 55 -12.47 5.72 9.96
N HIS A 56 -12.68 4.56 10.57
CA HIS A 56 -13.87 4.32 11.39
C HIS A 56 -13.61 4.77 12.84
N GLY A 57 -14.39 5.72 13.38
CA GLY A 57 -14.47 6.09 14.80
C GLY A 57 -13.17 6.52 15.52
N LEU A 58 -13.31 7.08 16.73
CA LEU A 58 -12.18 7.55 17.55
C LEU A 58 -11.17 6.43 17.93
N PHE A 59 -11.58 5.15 17.79
CA PHE A 59 -10.81 3.98 18.24
C PHE A 59 -10.55 2.93 17.16
N SER A 60 -11.20 2.98 15.98
CA SER A 60 -10.90 2.00 14.95
C SER A 60 -9.71 2.44 14.10
N LYS A 61 -8.75 1.53 14.05
CA LYS A 61 -7.43 1.71 13.45
C LYS A 61 -7.39 1.30 11.97
N ARG A 62 -8.49 0.78 11.40
CA ARG A 62 -8.54 0.27 10.02
C ARG A 62 -9.17 1.30 9.09
N LEU A 63 -8.57 1.43 7.91
CA LEU A 63 -9.17 2.18 6.81
C LEU A 63 -10.22 1.30 6.12
N LYS A 64 -11.37 1.87 5.79
CA LYS A 64 -12.39 1.21 4.98
C LYS A 64 -12.40 1.85 3.60
N MET A 65 -12.22 1.03 2.57
CA MET A 65 -12.38 1.47 1.20
C MET A 65 -13.87 1.65 0.89
N HIS A 66 -14.22 2.77 0.27
CA HIS A 66 -15.60 3.05 -0.11
C HIS A 66 -15.79 3.08 -1.62
N ASP A 67 -14.87 3.75 -2.31
CA ASP A 67 -14.94 3.95 -3.75
C ASP A 67 -13.58 3.66 -4.36
N TYR A 68 -13.62 3.11 -5.57
CA TYR A 68 -12.48 2.61 -6.30
C TYR A 68 -12.58 3.07 -7.76
N PHE A 69 -11.51 3.67 -8.25
CA PHE A 69 -11.41 4.31 -9.55
C PHE A 69 -10.34 3.58 -10.35
N SER A 70 -10.77 2.64 -11.19
CA SER A 70 -9.88 1.70 -11.88
C SER A 70 -9.44 2.16 -13.27
N LYS A 71 -10.01 3.26 -13.79
CA LYS A 71 -9.75 3.76 -15.15
C LYS A 71 -9.10 5.13 -15.09
N PRO A 72 -8.19 5.46 -16.02
CA PRO A 72 -7.71 6.82 -16.18
C PRO A 72 -8.87 7.79 -16.45
N GLY A 73 -8.78 9.01 -15.91
CA GLY A 73 -9.78 10.05 -16.11
C GLY A 73 -9.93 11.01 -14.94
N GLU A 74 -10.83 11.97 -15.10
CA GLU A 74 -11.21 12.93 -14.07
C GLU A 74 -12.52 12.50 -13.40
N TYR A 75 -12.52 12.43 -12.07
CA TYR A 75 -13.68 12.06 -11.27
C TYR A 75 -14.08 13.21 -10.35
N LEU A 76 -15.32 13.69 -10.50
CA LEU A 76 -15.85 14.73 -9.64
C LEU A 76 -16.28 14.15 -8.28
N ILE A 77 -15.63 14.63 -7.22
CA ILE A 77 -15.96 14.27 -5.84
C ILE A 77 -17.26 14.97 -5.46
N SER A 78 -18.36 14.22 -5.47
CA SER A 78 -19.69 14.73 -5.14
C SER A 78 -20.53 13.69 -4.42
N PRO A 79 -21.55 14.09 -3.65
CA PRO A 79 -22.43 13.15 -2.97
C PRO A 79 -23.12 12.15 -3.93
N ASN A 80 -23.42 12.58 -5.15
CA ASN A 80 -24.08 11.74 -6.16
C ASN A 80 -23.10 10.83 -6.91
N GLY A 81 -21.84 11.27 -7.08
CA GLY A 81 -20.78 10.49 -7.72
C GLY A 81 -20.14 9.45 -6.79
N ILE A 82 -20.36 9.59 -5.48
CA ILE A 82 -19.78 8.74 -4.44
C ILE A 82 -20.88 8.23 -3.48
N PRO A 83 -21.90 7.52 -3.99
CA PRO A 83 -23.11 7.20 -3.23
C PRO A 83 -22.86 6.24 -2.05
N LEU A 84 -21.80 5.41 -2.10
CA LEU A 84 -21.46 4.46 -1.04
C LEU A 84 -20.91 5.15 0.22
N LEU A 85 -20.16 6.24 0.07
CA LEU A 85 -19.68 7.07 1.17
C LEU A 85 -20.84 7.79 1.89
N VAL A 86 -21.76 8.35 1.12
CA VAL A 86 -22.89 9.14 1.66
C VAL A 86 -23.88 8.26 2.45
N LYS A 87 -24.12 7.02 2.00
CA LYS A 87 -25.01 6.09 2.70
C LYS A 87 -24.39 5.46 3.95
N ALA A 88 -23.07 5.31 3.98
CA ALA A 88 -22.40 4.58 5.05
C ALA A 88 -22.03 5.44 6.26
N PHE A 89 -21.88 6.77 6.12
CA PHE A 89 -21.28 7.59 7.18
C PHE A 89 -21.78 9.04 7.22
N SER A 90 -22.58 9.38 8.25
CA SER A 90 -22.92 10.78 8.56
C SER A 90 -21.77 11.55 9.20
N GLU A 91 -20.85 10.88 9.90
CA GLU A 91 -19.71 11.52 10.59
C GLU A 91 -18.58 11.93 9.63
N ALA A 92 -18.41 11.21 8.51
CA ALA A 92 -17.40 11.53 7.49
C ALA A 92 -17.85 12.61 6.50
N VAL A 93 -19.14 12.97 6.51
CA VAL A 93 -19.75 13.87 5.54
C VAL A 93 -20.22 15.13 6.24
N SER A 94 -19.55 16.24 5.97
CA SER A 94 -20.06 17.57 6.31
C SER A 94 -20.79 18.18 5.11
N LYS A 95 -21.51 19.28 5.33
CA LYS A 95 -22.18 20.04 4.26
C LYS A 95 -21.23 20.52 3.16
N THR A 96 -19.94 20.68 3.46
CA THR A 96 -18.95 21.32 2.57
C THR A 96 -17.76 20.45 2.21
N HIS A 97 -17.46 19.43 3.03
CA HIS A 97 -16.30 18.57 2.86
C HIS A 97 -16.64 17.11 3.17
N LEU A 98 -15.87 16.23 2.56
CA LEU A 98 -15.76 14.82 2.82
C LEU A 98 -14.47 14.54 3.60
N HIS A 99 -14.57 13.90 4.77
CA HIS A 99 -13.44 13.44 5.54
C HIS A 99 -13.00 12.06 5.05
N CYS A 100 -12.05 12.03 4.12
CA CYS A 100 -11.51 10.79 3.55
C CYS A 100 -10.04 10.97 3.16
N THR A 101 -9.36 9.85 2.94
CA THR A 101 -8.00 9.81 2.41
C THR A 101 -8.04 9.22 1.01
N ALA A 102 -7.53 9.94 0.03
CA ALA A 102 -7.28 9.39 -1.30
C ALA A 102 -5.93 8.66 -1.30
N ILE A 103 -5.95 7.41 -1.75
CA ILE A 103 -4.74 6.60 -1.92
C ILE A 103 -4.73 6.09 -3.36
N TYR A 104 -3.58 6.23 -3.98
CA TYR A 104 -3.29 5.75 -5.30
C TYR A 104 -2.39 4.52 -5.24
N CYS A 105 -2.55 3.66 -6.24
CA CYS A 105 -1.72 2.48 -6.46
C CYS A 105 -1.24 2.45 -7.91
N SER A 106 0.04 2.21 -8.10
CA SER A 106 0.63 2.00 -9.43
C SER A 106 0.32 0.58 -9.90
N THR A 107 0.05 0.44 -11.19
CA THR A 107 -0.09 -0.85 -11.89
C THR A 107 1.05 -1.08 -12.89
N LYS A 108 2.11 -0.25 -12.84
CA LYS A 108 3.36 -0.48 -13.58
C LYS A 108 4.10 -1.71 -13.03
N GLU A 109 5.06 -2.21 -13.79
CA GLU A 109 6.08 -3.12 -13.26
C GLU A 109 7.04 -2.33 -12.37
N HIS A 110 7.35 -2.87 -11.19
CA HIS A 110 8.31 -2.30 -10.26
C HIS A 110 9.50 -3.24 -10.11
N THR A 111 10.70 -2.66 -10.04
CA THR A 111 11.91 -3.37 -9.60
C THR A 111 12.26 -2.89 -8.19
N TYR A 112 12.43 -3.81 -7.26
CA TYR A 112 12.69 -3.48 -5.87
C TYR A 112 13.83 -4.33 -5.32
N ALA A 113 14.78 -3.66 -4.68
CA ALA A 113 15.86 -4.31 -3.95
C ALA A 113 15.42 -4.48 -2.49
N LEU A 114 15.59 -5.69 -1.96
CA LEU A 114 15.23 -6.02 -0.61
C LEU A 114 16.35 -6.80 0.07
N ARG A 115 16.47 -6.58 1.38
CA ARG A 115 17.39 -7.30 2.25
C ARG A 115 16.59 -8.01 3.32
N ILE A 116 16.76 -9.32 3.43
CA ILE A 116 16.07 -10.14 4.42
C ILE A 116 17.09 -10.75 5.37
N HIS A 117 16.78 -10.64 6.66
CA HIS A 117 17.48 -11.31 7.74
C HIS A 117 16.50 -12.31 8.36
N THR A 118 16.90 -13.56 8.44
CA THR A 118 16.09 -14.61 9.07
C THR A 118 16.97 -15.49 9.92
N GLY A 119 16.38 -16.12 10.92
CA GLY A 119 17.04 -17.14 11.70
C GLY A 119 16.08 -18.26 12.02
N ASP A 120 16.60 -19.49 12.03
CA ASP A 120 15.86 -20.66 12.45
C ASP A 120 16.69 -21.49 13.42
N SER A 121 16.01 -22.18 14.33
CA SER A 121 16.61 -23.09 15.29
C SER A 121 16.39 -24.52 14.82
N PHE A 122 17.45 -25.18 14.38
CA PHE A 122 17.39 -26.59 14.00
C PHE A 122 18.10 -27.43 15.05
N GLY A 123 17.32 -28.09 15.92
CA GLY A 123 17.88 -28.79 17.08
C GLY A 123 18.49 -27.83 18.10
N GLN A 124 19.78 -28.01 18.43
CA GLN A 124 20.53 -27.10 19.31
C GLN A 124 21.33 -26.01 18.57
N ALA A 125 21.29 -25.99 17.24
CA ALA A 125 22.01 -25.00 16.44
C ALA A 125 21.07 -23.88 16.01
N TYR A 126 21.48 -22.64 16.31
CA TYR A 126 20.87 -21.44 15.71
C TYR A 126 21.58 -21.11 14.41
N VAL A 127 20.81 -20.98 13.34
CA VAL A 127 21.30 -20.65 12.00
C VAL A 127 20.66 -19.35 11.58
N HIS A 128 21.49 -18.38 11.19
CA HIS A 128 21.05 -17.10 10.67
C HIS A 128 21.41 -16.99 9.20
N ALA A 129 20.51 -16.44 8.38
CA ALA A 129 20.79 -16.15 6.98
C ALA A 129 20.47 -14.70 6.65
N GLU A 130 21.29 -14.16 5.75
CA GLU A 130 21.14 -12.83 5.17
C GLU A 130 21.11 -12.95 3.66
N ALA A 131 20.08 -12.38 3.04
CA ALA A 131 19.89 -12.39 1.61
C ALA A 131 19.70 -10.97 1.09
N ASP A 132 20.54 -10.56 0.15
CA ASP A 132 20.31 -9.39 -0.70
C ASP A 132 19.66 -9.88 -1.99
N MET A 133 18.49 -9.35 -2.30
CA MET A 133 17.68 -9.79 -3.44
C MET A 133 17.17 -8.61 -4.25
N GLN A 134 16.87 -8.90 -5.51
CA GLN A 134 16.13 -8.01 -6.39
C GLN A 134 14.90 -8.76 -6.88
N CYS A 135 13.72 -8.15 -6.73
CA CYS A 135 12.49 -8.66 -7.28
C CYS A 135 11.89 -7.72 -8.31
N LYS A 136 11.18 -8.30 -9.29
CA LYS A 136 10.27 -7.57 -10.16
C LYS A 136 8.86 -8.02 -9.87
N PHE A 137 7.95 -7.07 -9.71
CA PHE A 137 6.55 -7.38 -9.42
C PHE A 137 5.60 -6.38 -10.06
N LYS A 138 4.33 -6.75 -10.11
CA LYS A 138 3.26 -5.91 -10.63
C LYS A 138 2.01 -6.08 -9.77
N ILE A 139 1.26 -5.00 -9.60
CA ILE A 139 -0.07 -5.07 -8.99
C ILE A 139 -1.09 -5.41 -10.08
N ILE A 140 -1.64 -6.63 -10.03
CA ILE A 140 -2.61 -7.15 -11.03
C ILE A 140 -4.06 -7.07 -10.55
N GLU A 141 -4.30 -7.13 -9.24
CA GLU A 141 -5.62 -6.94 -8.63
C GLU A 141 -5.55 -5.77 -7.63
N ALA A 142 -5.47 -4.55 -8.15
CA ALA A 142 -5.18 -3.38 -7.33
C ALA A 142 -6.23 -3.09 -6.25
N GLU A 143 -7.50 -3.43 -6.48
CA GLU A 143 -8.55 -3.33 -5.45
C GLU A 143 -8.26 -4.25 -4.24
N LYS A 144 -7.83 -5.49 -4.52
CA LYS A 144 -7.47 -6.51 -3.51
C LYS A 144 -6.22 -6.09 -2.74
N PHE A 145 -5.21 -5.57 -3.44
CA PHE A 145 -4.00 -5.01 -2.84
C PHE A 145 -4.30 -3.83 -1.92
N LEU A 146 -5.10 -2.88 -2.39
CA LEU A 146 -5.51 -1.70 -1.62
C LEU A 146 -6.28 -2.08 -0.34
N LYS A 147 -7.14 -3.10 -0.40
CA LYS A 147 -7.86 -3.63 0.77
C LYS A 147 -6.95 -4.39 1.73
N ASN A 148 -6.28 -5.43 1.23
CA ASN A 148 -5.62 -6.43 2.07
C ASN A 148 -4.21 -6.02 2.51
N VAL A 149 -3.53 -5.14 1.75
CA VAL A 149 -2.17 -4.69 2.06
C VAL A 149 -2.19 -3.27 2.61
N VAL A 150 -2.80 -2.33 1.89
CA VAL A 150 -2.70 -0.91 2.23
C VAL A 150 -3.61 -0.53 3.40
N ALA A 151 -4.88 -0.95 3.36
CA ALA A 151 -5.87 -0.57 4.36
C ALA A 151 -5.75 -1.36 5.68
N ASP A 152 -5.54 -2.68 5.60
CA ASP A 152 -5.49 -3.56 6.78
C ASP A 152 -4.23 -3.34 7.63
N HIS A 153 -3.10 -3.01 7.01
CA HIS A 153 -1.82 -2.85 7.71
C HIS A 153 -1.42 -1.39 7.95
N LYS A 154 -2.26 -0.41 7.60
CA LYS A 154 -1.92 1.03 7.61
C LYS A 154 -0.68 1.35 6.77
N ASN A 155 -0.49 0.59 5.71
CA ASN A 155 0.63 0.76 4.78
C ASN A 155 0.31 1.84 3.74
N THR A 156 -0.21 2.96 4.22
CA THR A 156 -0.69 4.07 3.40
C THR A 156 0.44 4.95 2.86
N SER A 157 1.66 4.44 2.84
CA SER A 157 2.85 5.12 2.30
C SER A 157 3.68 4.08 1.57
N ASN A 158 4.42 4.53 0.57
CA ASN A 158 5.25 3.66 -0.25
C ASN A 158 6.15 2.74 0.60
N ASP A 159 6.93 3.32 1.52
CA ASP A 159 7.86 2.56 2.38
C ASP A 159 7.18 1.47 3.20
N LYS A 160 5.95 1.71 3.64
CA LYS A 160 5.22 0.72 4.43
C LYS A 160 4.65 -0.39 3.54
N ALA A 161 4.21 -0.06 2.33
CA ALA A 161 3.78 -1.05 1.36
C ALA A 161 4.97 -1.94 0.97
N LEU A 162 6.13 -1.34 0.71
CA LEU A 162 7.39 -2.06 0.45
C LEU A 162 7.84 -2.91 1.64
N GLY A 163 7.78 -2.38 2.87
CA GLY A 163 8.12 -3.17 4.07
C GLY A 163 7.19 -4.36 4.33
N TYR A 164 5.94 -4.32 3.84
CA TYR A 164 5.09 -5.51 3.80
C TYR A 164 5.60 -6.55 2.80
N LEU A 165 6.10 -6.13 1.64
CA LEU A 165 6.71 -7.03 0.66
C LEU A 165 7.95 -7.70 1.25
N ASP A 166 8.84 -6.94 1.90
CA ASP A 166 10.03 -7.49 2.57
C ASP A 166 9.67 -8.61 3.53
N LYS A 167 8.71 -8.33 4.41
CA LYS A 167 8.28 -9.29 5.42
C LYS A 167 7.57 -10.49 4.81
N SER A 168 6.58 -10.27 3.96
CA SER A 168 5.77 -11.35 3.39
C SER A 168 6.58 -12.27 2.46
N LEU A 169 7.46 -11.69 1.64
CA LEU A 169 8.37 -12.46 0.79
C LEU A 169 9.37 -13.23 1.64
N GLY A 170 9.95 -12.62 2.68
CA GLY A 170 10.88 -13.29 3.59
C GLY A 170 10.25 -14.45 4.34
N ASP A 171 9.13 -14.19 5.01
CA ASP A 171 8.39 -15.19 5.79
C ASP A 171 8.06 -16.40 4.91
N GLU A 172 7.53 -16.18 3.70
CA GLU A 172 7.12 -17.26 2.81
C GLU A 172 8.30 -17.99 2.17
N LEU A 173 9.31 -17.24 1.71
CA LEU A 173 10.52 -17.80 1.13
C LEU A 173 11.21 -18.75 2.11
N PHE A 174 11.44 -18.31 3.35
CA PHE A 174 12.14 -19.12 4.35
C PHE A 174 11.26 -20.20 4.97
N ARG A 175 9.94 -20.07 4.90
CA ARG A 175 9.02 -21.17 5.21
C ARG A 175 9.15 -22.32 4.20
N GLN A 176 9.30 -22.01 2.92
CA GLN A 176 9.49 -23.01 1.86
C GLN A 176 10.93 -23.53 1.80
N HIS A 177 11.89 -22.67 2.15
CA HIS A 177 13.31 -22.93 2.07
C HIS A 177 14.03 -22.51 3.37
N PRO A 178 13.98 -23.36 4.42
CA PRO A 178 14.64 -23.07 5.68
C PRO A 178 16.13 -22.77 5.48
N PRO A 179 16.72 -21.79 6.19
CA PRO A 179 18.12 -21.38 5.99
C PRO A 179 19.15 -22.50 6.10
N TYR A 180 18.91 -23.48 6.97
CA TYR A 180 19.85 -24.56 7.22
C TYR A 180 19.92 -25.55 6.06
N GLY A 181 21.10 -25.65 5.44
CA GLY A 181 21.36 -26.60 4.37
C GLY A 181 20.73 -26.20 3.03
N TRP A 182 20.23 -24.97 2.93
CA TRP A 182 19.68 -24.44 1.69
C TRP A 182 20.71 -23.61 0.94
N GLU A 183 21.02 -24.03 -0.28
CA GLU A 183 21.76 -23.24 -1.25
C GLU A 183 20.76 -22.61 -2.22
N PRO A 184 20.57 -21.28 -2.20
CA PRO A 184 19.64 -20.64 -3.11
C PRO A 184 20.09 -20.85 -4.55
N LYS A 185 19.25 -21.53 -5.34
CA LYS A 185 19.37 -21.50 -6.80
C LYS A 185 19.03 -20.09 -7.28
N GLN A 186 19.74 -19.60 -8.29
CA GLN A 186 19.57 -18.24 -8.82
C GLN A 186 18.14 -17.92 -9.29
N MET A 187 17.30 -18.93 -9.51
CA MET A 187 15.86 -18.80 -9.73
C MET A 187 15.10 -19.83 -8.87
N ILE A 188 14.18 -19.35 -8.04
CA ILE A 188 13.26 -20.17 -7.27
C ILE A 188 11.92 -20.19 -8.03
N PRO A 189 11.31 -21.36 -8.30
CA PRO A 189 9.96 -21.41 -8.83
C PRO A 189 9.01 -20.75 -7.83
N LEU A 190 8.41 -19.64 -8.26
CA LEU A 190 7.59 -18.76 -7.43
C LEU A 190 6.23 -19.42 -7.20
N VAL A 191 6.10 -20.28 -6.18
CA VAL A 191 4.78 -20.75 -5.75
C VAL A 191 4.12 -19.63 -4.96
N GLU A 192 3.10 -19.03 -5.57
CA GLU A 192 1.96 -18.29 -4.98
C GLU A 192 2.21 -17.31 -3.81
N ILE A 193 3.43 -16.80 -3.60
CA ILE A 193 3.83 -15.99 -2.44
C ILE A 193 2.86 -14.84 -2.14
N TRP A 194 2.17 -14.33 -3.17
CA TRP A 194 1.26 -13.19 -3.10
C TRP A 194 -0.09 -13.36 -3.80
N GLN A 195 -0.53 -14.58 -4.08
CA GLN A 195 -1.81 -14.77 -4.79
C GLN A 195 -3.02 -14.13 -4.09
N ASN A 196 -3.00 -14.04 -2.77
CA ASN A 196 -4.08 -13.44 -1.99
C ASN A 196 -3.95 -11.93 -1.75
N THR A 197 -2.89 -11.30 -2.26
CA THR A 197 -2.63 -9.87 -2.07
C THR A 197 -2.86 -9.05 -3.34
N GLY A 198 -3.09 -9.70 -4.48
CA GLY A 198 -3.27 -9.03 -5.77
C GLY A 198 -1.97 -8.58 -6.43
N ILE A 199 -0.85 -9.13 -5.99
CA ILE A 199 0.50 -8.86 -6.49
C ILE A 199 0.98 -10.09 -7.26
N GLU A 200 1.51 -9.85 -8.45
CA GLU A 200 2.21 -10.84 -9.25
C GLU A 200 3.72 -10.63 -9.10
N LEU A 201 4.42 -11.65 -8.64
CA LEU A 201 5.88 -11.67 -8.62
C LEU A 201 6.37 -12.21 -9.97
N LEU A 202 7.08 -11.37 -10.73
CA LEU A 202 7.54 -11.66 -12.08
C LEU A 202 8.93 -12.32 -12.08
N SER A 203 9.80 -11.86 -11.19
CA SER A 203 11.11 -12.48 -10.98
C SER A 203 11.65 -12.21 -9.58
N LEU A 204 12.50 -13.12 -9.11
CA LEU A 204 13.28 -12.99 -7.88
C LEU A 204 14.70 -13.47 -8.16
N LYS A 205 15.68 -12.61 -7.87
CA LYS A 205 17.10 -12.90 -8.03
C LYS A 205 17.82 -12.66 -6.71
N PHE A 206 18.67 -13.61 -6.33
CA PHE A 206 19.62 -13.43 -5.23
C PHE A 206 20.87 -12.75 -5.75
N GLU A 207 21.23 -11.62 -5.16
CA GLU A 207 22.51 -10.96 -5.42
C GLU A 207 23.59 -11.46 -4.47
N ASN A 208 23.21 -11.71 -3.21
CA ASN A 208 24.09 -12.22 -2.17
C ASN A 208 23.28 -13.08 -1.21
N TYR A 209 23.88 -14.17 -0.74
CA TYR A 209 23.32 -15.01 0.31
C TYR A 209 24.43 -15.46 1.23
N LYS A 210 24.25 -15.26 2.53
CA LYS A 210 25.20 -15.68 3.56
C LYS A 210 24.45 -16.41 4.65
N GLN A 211 24.98 -17.56 5.03
CA GLN A 211 24.52 -18.31 6.18
C GLN A 211 25.60 -18.22 7.27
N PHE A 212 25.16 -18.05 8.51
CA PHE A 212 25.97 -17.96 9.71
C PHE A 212 25.48 -18.99 10.73
N GLY A 213 26.41 -19.63 11.44
CA GLY A 213 26.08 -20.71 12.38
C GLY A 213 25.97 -22.09 11.72
N GLY A 214 25.70 -23.13 12.51
CA GLY A 214 25.70 -24.54 12.06
C GLY A 214 26.87 -25.39 12.55
N GLY A 215 27.67 -24.89 13.51
CA GLY A 215 28.63 -25.73 14.23
C GLY A 215 27.90 -26.62 15.23
N ALA A 216 27.94 -27.93 15.04
CA ALA A 216 27.59 -28.87 16.10
C ALA A 216 28.52 -28.65 17.29
N SER A 217 27.98 -28.30 18.45
CA SER A 217 28.70 -28.47 19.72
C SER A 217 28.61 -29.94 20.12
N ALA A 218 29.76 -30.62 20.00
CA ALA A 218 30.14 -31.96 20.47
C ALA A 218 29.34 -33.17 19.93
#